data_AF-A0A1M3M798-F1
#
_entry.id   AF-A0A1M3M798-F1
#
_cell.length_a   1.000
_cell.length_b   1.000
_cell.length_c   1.000
_cell.angle_alpha   90.00
_cell.angle_beta   90.00
_cell.angle_gamma   90.00
#
_symmetry.space_group_name_H-M   'P 1'
#
loop_
_entity.id
_entity.type
_entity.pdbx_description
1 polymer ?
#
loop_
_entity_poly.entity_id
_entity_poly.type
_entity_poly.pdbx_seq_one_letter_code
_entity_poly.pdbx_strand_id
1 'polypeptide(L)'
;MKTLAAIAVAAAILGTSLPAAADGVLTANYGGQITETADGWRIEFAVRDGGIRAWVRDHGDKPVAASGKATLLVGGKKLDVPLKADGETLTADTAVTTADKVAAILSLSVNGKPVSARFGQDALVVPPLSAQAVAGKAVFDQVCATCHGTALRGSDTAPPLLHKFYEPGSGHGDDVILAAATNGAKSHMWKFGDMPKPEGLKPGQEKDILAYIRAMQAANGFAGNAAMPMPMPMDHGSMPMDHSGHMKH
;
A
#
# COMPACT_ATOMS: atom_id res chain seq x y z
N MET A 1 30.62 -42.21 45.79
CA MET A 1 29.18 -42.01 45.54
C MET A 1 29.06 -40.87 44.55
N LYS A 2 28.61 -41.17 43.32
CA LYS A 2 28.52 -40.22 42.19
C LYS A 2 27.10 -39.62 42.20
N THR A 3 26.99 -38.30 42.29
CA THR A 3 25.74 -37.58 41.98
C THR A 3 25.98 -36.75 40.73
N LEU A 4 25.48 -37.26 39.61
CA LEU A 4 25.38 -36.55 38.34
C LEU A 4 24.16 -35.61 38.42
N ALA A 5 24.39 -34.30 38.30
CA ALA A 5 23.33 -33.33 38.10
C ALA A 5 22.87 -33.41 36.63
N ALA A 6 21.62 -33.81 36.42
CA ALA A 6 21.01 -33.83 35.09
C ALA A 6 20.63 -32.40 34.68
N ILE A 7 21.31 -31.88 33.65
CA ILE A 7 20.91 -30.65 32.96
C ILE A 7 19.78 -31.03 32.00
N ALA A 8 18.54 -30.65 32.34
CA ALA A 8 17.43 -30.73 31.41
C ALA A 8 17.52 -29.59 30.40
N VAL A 9 18.03 -29.87 29.21
CA VAL A 9 17.91 -28.96 28.06
C VAL A 9 16.48 -29.08 27.53
N ALA A 10 15.62 -28.13 27.91
CA ALA A 10 14.32 -27.96 27.26
C ALA A 10 14.57 -27.42 25.85
N ALA A 11 14.57 -28.31 24.85
CA ALA A 11 14.53 -27.92 23.45
C ALA A 11 13.17 -27.28 23.17
N ALA A 12 13.10 -25.95 23.23
CA ALA A 12 11.99 -25.19 22.71
C ALA A 12 11.95 -25.40 21.19
N ILE A 13 11.08 -26.29 20.73
CA ILE A 13 10.75 -26.42 19.32
C ILE A 13 10.06 -25.11 18.94
N LEU A 14 10.83 -24.19 18.34
CA LEU A 14 10.28 -23.07 17.58
C LEU A 14 9.51 -23.67 16.42
N GLY A 15 8.23 -23.96 16.66
CA GLY A 15 7.29 -24.25 15.61
C GLY A 15 7.13 -23.00 14.77
N THR A 16 7.94 -22.85 13.72
CA THR A 16 7.63 -21.96 12.62
C THR A 16 6.48 -22.61 11.86
N SER A 17 5.27 -22.47 12.40
CA SER A 17 4.07 -22.66 11.60
C SER A 17 4.09 -21.57 10.54
N LEU A 18 4.61 -21.91 9.36
CA LEU A 18 4.22 -21.23 8.13
C LEU A 18 2.70 -21.24 8.13
N PRO A 19 2.01 -20.09 8.03
CA PRO A 19 0.57 -20.13 7.80
C PRO A 19 0.35 -20.96 6.54
N ALA A 20 -0.39 -22.05 6.69
CA ALA A 20 -0.89 -22.80 5.56
C ALA A 20 -1.65 -21.80 4.69
N ALA A 21 -1.17 -21.59 3.46
CA ALA A 21 -1.86 -20.78 2.48
C ALA A 21 -3.18 -21.50 2.12
N ALA A 22 -4.24 -21.16 2.85
CA ALA A 22 -5.59 -21.56 2.54
C ALA A 22 -6.31 -20.36 1.89
N ASP A 23 -6.85 -20.61 0.70
CA ASP A 23 -7.87 -19.85 -0.02
C ASP A 23 -7.51 -18.49 -0.63
N GLY A 24 -7.19 -18.50 -1.93
CA GLY A 24 -7.33 -17.36 -2.83
C GLY A 24 -6.33 -16.21 -2.63
N VAL A 25 -6.20 -15.36 -3.64
CA VAL A 25 -5.47 -14.09 -3.48
C VAL A 25 -6.31 -13.22 -2.56
N LEU A 26 -5.82 -12.89 -1.36
CA LEU A 26 -6.50 -11.94 -0.47
C LEU A 26 -6.75 -10.61 -1.19
N THR A 27 -8.01 -10.17 -1.18
CA THR A 27 -8.44 -8.91 -1.79
C THR A 27 -9.00 -7.96 -0.74
N ALA A 28 -8.41 -6.77 -0.69
CA ALA A 28 -8.93 -5.65 0.07
C ALA A 28 -10.23 -5.14 -0.56
N ASN A 29 -11.19 -4.70 0.26
CA ASN A 29 -12.47 -4.15 -0.19
C ASN A 29 -12.44 -2.62 -0.28
N TYR A 30 -11.59 -1.97 0.50
CA TYR A 30 -11.47 -0.52 0.67
C TYR A 30 -10.07 -0.01 0.32
N GLY A 31 -9.34 -0.76 -0.53
CA GLY A 31 -8.03 -0.37 -1.03
C GLY A 31 -6.91 -0.35 0.03
N GLY A 32 -7.15 -0.94 1.20
CA GLY A 32 -6.12 -1.09 2.23
C GLY A 32 -5.14 -2.23 1.96
N GLN A 33 -4.17 -2.37 2.85
CA GLN A 33 -3.37 -3.57 2.99
C GLN A 33 -4.19 -4.63 3.70
N ILE A 34 -4.13 -5.89 3.26
CA ILE A 34 -4.89 -6.98 3.86
C ILE A 34 -3.98 -8.12 4.30
N THR A 35 -4.30 -8.72 5.44
CA THR A 35 -3.66 -9.93 5.96
C THR A 35 -4.71 -10.89 6.52
N GLU A 36 -4.39 -12.18 6.58
CA GLU A 36 -5.21 -13.19 7.24
C GLU A 36 -4.44 -13.76 8.43
N THR A 37 -5.10 -13.80 9.59
CA THR A 37 -4.55 -14.35 10.83
C THR A 37 -4.68 -15.86 10.85
N ALA A 38 -3.93 -16.54 11.72
CA ALA A 38 -4.01 -18.00 11.86
C ALA A 38 -5.42 -18.50 12.25
N ASP A 39 -6.23 -17.66 12.89
CA ASP A 39 -7.61 -17.96 13.26
C ASP A 39 -8.62 -17.66 12.13
N GLY A 40 -8.16 -17.32 10.93
CA GLY A 40 -9.00 -17.05 9.76
C GLY A 40 -9.64 -15.66 9.73
N TRP A 41 -9.20 -14.72 10.58
CA TRP A 41 -9.64 -13.33 10.50
C TRP A 41 -8.87 -12.59 9.42
N ARG A 42 -9.59 -12.03 8.45
CA ARG A 42 -9.07 -11.13 7.43
C ARG A 42 -9.14 -9.71 7.95
N ILE A 43 -7.98 -9.07 8.06
CA ILE A 43 -7.85 -7.72 8.58
C ILE A 43 -7.31 -6.83 7.47
N GLU A 44 -8.11 -5.83 7.11
CA GLU A 44 -7.74 -4.78 6.19
C GLU A 44 -7.39 -3.51 6.98
N PHE A 45 -6.30 -2.84 6.59
CA PHE A 45 -5.80 -1.63 7.21
C PHE A 45 -5.45 -0.60 6.15
N ALA A 46 -5.87 0.65 6.36
CA ALA A 46 -5.56 1.74 5.47
C ALA A 46 -5.19 3.02 6.24
N VAL A 47 -4.19 3.73 5.73
CA VAL A 47 -3.89 5.10 6.15
C VAL A 47 -4.73 6.05 5.28
N ARG A 48 -5.28 7.08 5.93
CA ARG A 48 -6.03 8.18 5.29
C ARG A 48 -5.47 9.50 5.79
N ASP A 49 -5.72 10.57 5.04
CA ASP A 49 -5.36 11.89 5.54
C ASP A 49 -6.20 12.21 6.78
N GLY A 50 -5.53 12.44 7.90
CA GLY A 50 -6.19 12.68 9.18
C GLY A 50 -6.51 11.43 10.00
N GLY A 51 -6.07 10.24 9.59
CA GLY A 51 -6.34 9.04 10.40
C GLY A 51 -6.00 7.69 9.80
N ILE A 52 -6.48 6.66 10.48
CA ILE A 52 -6.44 5.28 9.99
C ILE A 52 -7.85 4.70 9.91
N ARG A 53 -7.96 3.65 9.09
CA ARG A 53 -9.13 2.78 8.98
C ARG A 53 -8.70 1.33 9.11
N ALA A 54 -9.55 0.51 9.71
CA ALA A 54 -9.39 -0.93 9.67
C ALA A 54 -10.76 -1.62 9.56
N TRP A 55 -10.77 -2.81 8.96
CA TRP A 55 -11.93 -3.66 8.82
C TRP A 55 -11.56 -5.09 9.17
N VAL A 56 -12.48 -5.81 9.82
CA VAL A 56 -12.29 -7.22 10.18
C VAL A 56 -13.39 -8.03 9.51
N ARG A 57 -13.00 -9.12 8.86
CA ARG A 57 -13.90 -10.05 8.19
C ARG A 57 -13.55 -11.49 8.55
N ASP A 58 -14.52 -12.38 8.49
CA ASP A 58 -14.30 -13.82 8.60
C ASP A 58 -13.77 -14.42 7.28
N HIS A 59 -13.45 -15.72 7.30
CA HIS A 59 -13.00 -16.47 6.12
C HIS A 59 -14.01 -16.43 4.95
N GLY A 60 -15.30 -16.24 5.25
CA GLY A 60 -16.39 -16.09 4.28
C GLY A 60 -16.58 -14.65 3.77
N ASP A 61 -15.63 -13.76 4.04
CA ASP A 61 -15.65 -12.32 3.73
C ASP A 61 -16.80 -11.55 4.39
N LYS A 62 -17.40 -12.10 5.45
CA LYS A 62 -18.45 -11.39 6.20
C LYS A 62 -17.83 -10.42 7.21
N PRO A 63 -18.31 -9.17 7.28
CA PRO A 63 -17.90 -8.21 8.30
C PRO A 63 -18.12 -8.72 9.72
N VAL A 64 -17.14 -8.47 10.60
CA VAL A 64 -17.16 -8.90 12.00
C VAL A 64 -16.86 -7.72 12.90
N ALA A 65 -17.69 -7.56 13.94
CA ALA A 65 -17.46 -6.54 14.95
C ALA A 65 -16.14 -6.78 15.69
N ALA A 66 -15.39 -5.70 15.88
CA ALA A 66 -14.12 -5.73 16.57
C ALA A 66 -13.96 -4.46 17.41
N SER A 67 -13.04 -4.50 18.37
CA SER A 67 -12.64 -3.32 19.15
C SER A 67 -11.16 -3.40 19.44
N GLY A 68 -10.54 -2.32 19.91
CA GLY A 68 -9.14 -2.37 20.32
C GLY A 68 -8.41 -1.06 20.12
N LYS A 69 -7.11 -1.16 19.86
CA LYS A 69 -6.24 -0.01 19.60
C LYS A 69 -5.27 -0.28 18.46
N ALA A 70 -4.74 0.79 17.89
CA ALA A 70 -3.60 0.74 16.99
C ALA A 70 -2.38 1.35 17.67
N THR A 71 -1.23 0.72 17.51
CA THR A 71 0.07 1.31 17.80
C THR A 71 0.72 1.68 16.47
N LEU A 72 0.93 2.97 16.24
CA LEU A 72 1.55 3.52 15.05
C LEU A 72 2.99 3.93 15.36
N LEU A 73 3.89 3.68 14.42
CA LEU A 73 5.24 4.23 14.39
C LEU A 73 5.34 5.13 13.15
N VAL A 74 5.41 6.43 13.37
CA VAL A 74 5.42 7.47 12.32
C VAL A 74 6.54 8.44 12.59
N GLY A 75 7.45 8.64 11.62
CA GLY A 75 8.63 9.50 11.82
C GLY A 75 9.49 9.09 13.03
N GLY A 76 9.55 7.80 13.34
CA GLY A 76 10.28 7.27 14.51
C GLY A 76 9.57 7.47 15.86
N LYS A 77 8.39 8.10 15.88
CA LYS A 77 7.59 8.31 17.10
C LYS A 77 6.50 7.25 17.21
N LYS A 78 6.40 6.64 18.39
CA LYS A 78 5.33 5.72 18.73
C LYS A 78 4.09 6.50 19.18
N LEU A 79 2.93 6.16 18.63
CA LEU A 79 1.63 6.71 18.98
C LEU A 79 0.64 5.55 19.20
N ASP A 80 0.08 5.44 20.41
CA ASP A 80 -0.99 4.49 20.70
C ASP A 80 -2.34 5.23 20.58
N VAL A 81 -3.22 4.77 19.69
CA VAL A 81 -4.56 5.35 19.46
C VAL A 81 -5.65 4.31 19.70
N PRO A 82 -6.68 4.61 20.52
CA PRO A 82 -7.85 3.74 20.62
C PRO A 82 -8.65 3.77 19.31
N LEU A 83 -9.17 2.63 18.90
CA LEU A 83 -10.04 2.52 17.73
C LEU A 83 -11.50 2.72 18.13
N LYS A 84 -12.20 3.56 17.39
CA LYS A 84 -13.66 3.74 17.50
C LYS A 84 -14.33 2.87 16.44
N ALA A 85 -15.34 2.11 16.82
CA ALA A 85 -16.16 1.38 15.88
C ALA A 85 -17.26 2.29 15.33
N ASP A 86 -17.41 2.31 14.01
CA ASP A 86 -18.50 2.95 13.28
C ASP A 86 -19.00 1.98 12.19
N GLY A 87 -20.11 1.31 12.48
CA GLY A 87 -20.60 0.18 11.69
C GLY A 87 -19.55 -0.93 11.57
N GLU A 88 -19.15 -1.24 10.33
CA GLU A 88 -18.14 -2.25 10.00
C GLU A 88 -16.70 -1.73 10.08
N THR A 89 -16.53 -0.41 10.28
CA THR A 89 -15.22 0.25 10.21
C THR A 89 -14.69 0.56 11.60
N LEU A 90 -13.39 0.33 11.80
CA LEU A 90 -12.64 0.83 12.93
C LEU A 90 -11.85 2.07 12.50
N THR A 91 -12.02 3.18 13.21
CA THR A 91 -11.37 4.46 12.89
C THR A 91 -10.53 4.96 14.05
N ALA A 92 -9.46 5.67 13.73
CA ALA A 92 -8.78 6.53 14.69
C ALA A 92 -8.27 7.77 13.97
N ASP A 93 -8.70 8.93 14.46
CA ASP A 93 -8.25 10.23 13.97
C ASP A 93 -6.86 10.52 14.54
N THR A 94 -5.94 10.94 13.68
CA THR A 94 -4.56 11.25 14.04
C THR A 94 -3.94 12.16 12.98
N ALA A 95 -2.80 12.79 13.28
CA ALA A 95 -2.11 13.68 12.35
C ALA A 95 -1.38 12.97 11.20
N VAL A 96 -1.55 11.64 11.04
CA VAL A 96 -0.94 10.91 9.93
C VAL A 96 -1.58 11.30 8.61
N THR A 97 -0.79 11.22 7.56
CA THR A 97 -1.20 11.45 6.19
C THR A 97 -0.89 10.23 5.35
N THR A 98 -1.55 10.15 4.20
CA THR A 98 -1.24 9.15 3.19
C THR A 98 0.19 9.25 2.66
N ALA A 99 0.89 10.38 2.85
CA ALA A 99 2.29 10.54 2.45
C ALA A 99 3.29 9.90 3.45
N ASP A 100 2.87 9.62 4.68
CA ASP A 100 3.77 9.19 5.74
C ASP A 100 4.25 7.74 5.58
N LYS A 101 5.47 7.50 6.07
CA LYS A 101 5.93 6.16 6.43
C LYS A 101 5.29 5.75 7.75
N VAL A 102 4.49 4.69 7.72
CA VAL A 102 3.73 4.19 8.87
C VAL A 102 4.01 2.70 9.05
N ALA A 103 4.50 2.31 10.21
CA ALA A 103 4.37 0.93 10.67
C ALA A 103 3.25 0.88 11.71
N ALA A 104 2.33 -0.08 11.57
CA ALA A 104 1.16 -0.20 12.45
C ALA A 104 1.06 -1.60 13.04
N ILE A 105 0.66 -1.67 14.30
CA ILE A 105 0.23 -2.90 14.96
C ILE A 105 -1.20 -2.69 15.43
N LEU A 106 -2.14 -3.46 14.91
CA LEU A 106 -3.51 -3.50 15.41
C LEU A 106 -3.58 -4.55 16.52
N SER A 107 -4.01 -4.14 17.72
CA SER A 107 -4.31 -5.02 18.84
C SER A 107 -5.82 -5.02 19.04
N LEU A 108 -6.49 -6.02 18.48
CA LEU A 108 -7.94 -6.13 18.38
C LEU A 108 -8.50 -7.19 19.33
N SER A 109 -9.76 -7.06 19.68
CA SER A 109 -10.60 -8.11 20.24
C SER A 109 -11.70 -8.42 19.24
N VAL A 110 -11.74 -9.66 18.75
CA VAL A 110 -12.73 -10.16 17.80
C VAL A 110 -13.45 -11.33 18.47
N ASN A 111 -14.77 -11.22 18.67
CA ASN A 111 -15.56 -12.18 19.44
C ASN A 111 -14.94 -12.53 20.82
N GLY A 112 -14.38 -11.53 21.51
CA GLY A 112 -13.72 -11.69 22.81
C GLY A 112 -12.33 -12.32 22.77
N LYS A 113 -11.83 -12.74 21.60
CA LYS A 113 -10.49 -13.29 21.42
C LYS A 113 -9.50 -12.20 21.00
N PRO A 114 -8.28 -12.15 21.58
CA PRO A 114 -7.26 -11.20 21.16
C PRO A 114 -6.72 -11.57 19.78
N VAL A 115 -6.63 -10.58 18.90
CA VAL A 115 -6.10 -10.72 17.55
C VAL A 115 -5.09 -9.60 17.30
N SER A 116 -3.92 -9.94 16.75
CA SER A 116 -2.90 -8.95 16.40
C SER A 116 -2.56 -9.03 14.91
N ALA A 117 -2.48 -7.87 14.25
CA ALA A 117 -2.03 -7.75 12.88
C ALA A 117 -1.00 -6.62 12.73
N ARG A 118 -0.08 -6.76 11.78
CA ARG A 118 0.99 -5.78 11.52
C ARG A 118 0.92 -5.32 10.07
N PHE A 119 1.13 -4.02 9.88
CA PHE A 119 1.08 -3.37 8.58
C PHE A 119 2.24 -2.38 8.43
N GLY A 120 2.60 -2.11 7.18
CA GLY A 120 3.72 -1.23 6.84
C GLY A 120 3.45 -0.50 5.54
N GLN A 121 3.34 0.81 5.60
CA GLN A 121 3.26 1.71 4.47
C GLN A 121 4.56 2.51 4.39
N ASP A 122 5.21 2.52 3.23
CA ASP A 122 6.37 3.37 3.00
C ASP A 122 5.98 4.83 2.75
N ALA A 123 6.91 5.76 3.00
CA ALA A 123 6.72 7.17 2.65
C ALA A 123 6.40 7.28 1.15
N LEU A 124 5.50 8.21 0.80
CA LEU A 124 5.20 8.49 -0.60
C LEU A 124 6.45 9.05 -1.29
N VAL A 125 6.82 8.45 -2.42
CA VAL A 125 7.89 8.94 -3.27
C VAL A 125 7.28 9.75 -4.42
N VAL A 126 7.64 11.02 -4.53
CA VAL A 126 7.26 11.86 -5.67
C VAL A 126 8.48 11.96 -6.60
N PRO A 127 8.46 11.32 -7.78
CA PRO A 127 9.59 11.37 -8.69
C PRO A 127 9.65 12.71 -9.44
N PRO A 128 10.80 13.03 -10.06
CA PRO A 128 10.84 14.02 -11.13
C PRO A 128 9.83 13.66 -12.22
N LEU A 129 9.04 14.64 -12.65
CA LEU A 129 7.97 14.45 -13.63
C LEU A 129 8.40 14.98 -15.00
N SER A 130 8.02 14.26 -16.07
CA SER A 130 8.09 14.80 -17.43
C SER A 130 7.14 15.99 -17.59
N ALA A 131 7.33 16.82 -18.62
CA ALA A 131 6.42 17.95 -18.88
C ALA A 131 4.95 17.50 -19.01
N GLN A 132 4.72 16.33 -19.63
CA GLN A 132 3.39 15.74 -19.75
C GLN A 132 2.83 15.32 -18.38
N ALA A 133 3.63 14.65 -17.56
CA ALA A 133 3.19 14.24 -16.23
C ALA A 133 2.97 15.45 -15.28
N VAL A 134 3.70 16.55 -15.47
CA VAL A 134 3.43 17.82 -14.76
C VAL A 134 2.05 18.38 -15.13
N ALA A 135 1.72 18.42 -16.43
CA ALA A 135 0.39 18.81 -16.88
C ALA A 135 -0.69 17.86 -16.32
N GLY A 136 -0.41 16.56 -16.34
CA GLY A 136 -1.27 15.52 -15.79
C GLY A 136 -1.56 15.68 -14.30
N LYS A 137 -0.54 15.99 -13.51
CA LYS A 137 -0.69 16.27 -12.08
C LYS A 137 -1.63 17.44 -11.83
N ALA A 138 -1.46 18.54 -12.57
CA ALA A 138 -2.30 19.71 -12.41
C ALA A 138 -3.78 19.39 -12.67
N VAL A 139 -4.07 18.59 -13.69
CA VAL A 139 -5.45 18.14 -13.96
C VAL A 139 -5.94 17.14 -12.91
N PHE A 140 -5.10 16.19 -12.51
CA PHE A 140 -5.45 15.20 -11.47
C PHE A 140 -5.82 15.88 -10.15
N ASP A 141 -5.05 16.87 -9.71
CA ASP A 141 -5.32 17.62 -8.48
C ASP A 141 -6.67 18.34 -8.54
N GLN A 142 -7.07 18.82 -9.72
CA GLN A 142 -8.34 19.55 -9.93
C GLN A 142 -9.55 18.62 -10.05
N VAL A 143 -9.40 17.48 -10.72
CA VAL A 143 -10.53 16.64 -11.16
C VAL A 143 -10.65 15.35 -10.35
N CYS A 144 -9.54 14.75 -9.95
CA CYS A 144 -9.50 13.38 -9.45
C CYS A 144 -9.20 13.30 -7.95
N ALA A 145 -8.34 14.20 -7.45
CA ALA A 145 -7.79 14.14 -6.10
C ALA A 145 -8.85 14.31 -5.00
N THR A 146 -9.98 14.97 -5.28
CA THR A 146 -11.08 15.12 -4.31
C THR A 146 -11.66 13.78 -3.87
N CYS A 147 -11.56 12.74 -4.71
CA CYS A 147 -12.02 11.39 -4.38
C CYS A 147 -10.82 10.45 -4.16
N HIS A 148 -9.83 10.43 -5.05
CA HIS A 148 -8.72 9.46 -4.98
C HIS A 148 -7.57 9.87 -4.05
N GLY A 149 -7.64 11.07 -3.46
CA GLY A 149 -6.57 11.65 -2.65
C GLY A 149 -5.41 12.16 -3.49
N THR A 150 -4.71 13.18 -2.98
CA THR A 150 -3.56 13.80 -3.67
C THR A 150 -2.35 12.88 -3.77
N ALA A 151 -2.23 11.91 -2.86
CA ALA A 151 -1.17 10.91 -2.82
C ALA A 151 -1.44 9.66 -3.68
N LEU A 152 -2.56 9.60 -4.41
CA LEU A 152 -3.01 8.42 -5.17
C LEU A 152 -3.18 7.15 -4.29
N ARG A 153 -3.28 7.29 -2.97
CA ARG A 153 -3.47 6.19 -2.00
C ARG A 153 -4.93 6.00 -1.59
N GLY A 154 -5.85 6.63 -2.32
CA GLY A 154 -7.28 6.52 -2.10
C GLY A 154 -7.73 7.35 -0.91
N SER A 155 -9.04 7.32 -0.68
CA SER A 155 -9.68 7.98 0.44
C SER A 155 -10.79 7.07 1.02
N ASP A 156 -11.67 7.64 1.83
CA ASP A 156 -12.87 6.94 2.27
C ASP A 156 -13.93 6.83 1.16
N THR A 157 -13.77 7.54 0.04
CA THR A 157 -14.77 7.58 -1.05
C THR A 157 -14.31 6.98 -2.37
N ALA A 158 -13.01 6.72 -2.56
CA ALA A 158 -12.50 6.12 -3.80
C ALA A 158 -11.20 5.31 -3.58
N PRO A 159 -10.92 4.33 -4.47
CA PRO A 159 -9.78 3.43 -4.30
C PRO A 159 -8.42 4.10 -4.55
N PRO A 160 -7.33 3.51 -4.03
CA PRO A 160 -5.97 3.90 -4.39
C PRO A 160 -5.69 3.62 -5.86
N LEU A 161 -4.92 4.51 -6.49
CA LEU A 161 -4.33 4.28 -7.81
C LEU A 161 -2.88 3.75 -7.70
N LEU A 162 -2.26 3.86 -6.52
CA LEU A 162 -1.05 3.13 -6.15
C LEU A 162 -1.43 1.74 -5.62
N HIS A 163 -1.82 0.85 -6.53
CA HIS A 163 -2.20 -0.53 -6.20
C HIS A 163 -1.93 -1.46 -7.39
N LYS A 164 -1.59 -2.73 -7.09
CA LYS A 164 -1.28 -3.77 -8.09
C LYS A 164 -2.38 -4.03 -9.11
N PHE A 165 -3.63 -3.69 -8.80
CA PHE A 165 -4.73 -3.81 -9.76
C PHE A 165 -4.58 -2.86 -10.94
N TYR A 166 -3.88 -1.75 -10.76
CA TYR A 166 -3.78 -0.67 -11.74
C TYR A 166 -2.39 -0.56 -12.35
N GLU A 167 -1.49 -1.50 -12.07
CA GLU A 167 -0.12 -1.47 -12.60
C GLU A 167 -0.10 -1.81 -14.10
N PRO A 168 0.94 -1.40 -14.84
CA PRO A 168 1.10 -1.77 -16.25
C PRO A 168 1.01 -3.29 -16.49
N GLY A 169 0.22 -3.69 -17.49
CA GLY A 169 0.02 -5.10 -17.85
C GLY A 169 -0.99 -5.86 -16.96
N SER A 170 -1.57 -5.22 -15.95
CA SER A 170 -2.68 -5.78 -15.17
C SER A 170 -4.01 -5.71 -15.94
N GLY A 171 -5.02 -6.41 -15.43
CA GLY A 171 -6.40 -6.38 -15.97
C GLY A 171 -7.11 -5.04 -15.82
N HIS A 172 -6.56 -4.10 -15.03
CA HIS A 172 -7.06 -2.72 -14.94
C HIS A 172 -5.94 -1.71 -15.28
N GLY A 173 -5.17 -2.03 -16.33
CA GLY A 173 -4.07 -1.22 -16.86
C GLY A 173 -4.51 0.05 -17.61
N ASP A 174 -3.69 0.49 -18.56
CA ASP A 174 -3.80 1.82 -19.22
C ASP A 174 -5.18 2.07 -19.85
N ASP A 175 -5.68 1.10 -20.61
CA ASP A 175 -6.95 1.18 -21.34
C ASP A 175 -8.13 1.35 -20.38
N VAL A 176 -8.14 0.61 -19.28
CA VAL A 176 -9.18 0.69 -18.25
C VAL A 176 -9.10 2.02 -17.50
N ILE A 177 -7.90 2.49 -17.16
CA ILE A 177 -7.73 3.79 -16.48
C ILE A 177 -8.20 4.94 -17.39
N LEU A 178 -7.83 4.93 -18.68
CA LEU A 178 -8.27 5.94 -19.65
C LEU A 178 -9.78 5.91 -19.87
N ALA A 179 -10.36 4.72 -19.97
CA ALA A 179 -11.80 4.55 -20.10
C ALA A 179 -12.53 5.07 -18.86
N ALA A 180 -12.04 4.76 -17.65
CA ALA A 180 -12.60 5.23 -16.39
C ALA A 180 -12.49 6.76 -16.24
N ALA A 181 -11.35 7.35 -16.62
CA ALA A 181 -11.15 8.79 -16.61
C ALA A 181 -12.12 9.53 -17.57
N THR A 182 -12.52 8.87 -18.67
CA THR A 182 -13.39 9.48 -19.68
C THR A 182 -14.88 9.26 -19.38
N ASN A 183 -15.24 8.09 -18.86
CA ASN A 183 -16.63 7.62 -18.80
C ASN A 183 -17.13 7.29 -17.39
N GLY A 184 -16.26 7.31 -16.38
CA GLY A 184 -16.53 6.65 -15.10
C GLY A 184 -16.38 5.13 -15.22
N ALA A 185 -16.64 4.42 -14.13
CA ALA A 185 -16.49 2.97 -14.06
C ALA A 185 -17.54 2.32 -13.16
N LYS A 186 -17.92 1.08 -13.50
CA LYS A 186 -18.79 0.26 -12.67
C LYS A 186 -18.00 -0.46 -11.58
N SER A 187 -18.53 -0.42 -10.36
CA SER A 187 -17.89 -1.11 -9.25
C SER A 187 -17.92 -2.61 -9.43
N HIS A 188 -16.77 -3.25 -9.23
CA HIS A 188 -16.66 -4.71 -9.17
C HIS A 188 -15.46 -5.20 -8.34
N MET A 189 -14.44 -4.37 -8.14
CA MET A 189 -13.28 -4.70 -7.29
C MET A 189 -13.40 -4.19 -5.86
N TRP A 190 -14.08 -3.06 -5.67
CA TRP A 190 -14.07 -2.31 -4.41
C TRP A 190 -15.48 -2.06 -3.88
N LYS A 191 -15.59 -1.66 -2.61
CA LYS A 191 -16.85 -1.28 -1.97
C LYS A 191 -17.13 0.23 -1.95
N PHE A 192 -16.48 1.00 -2.84
CA PHE A 192 -16.70 2.45 -2.97
C PHE A 192 -17.94 2.82 -3.79
N GLY A 193 -18.52 1.87 -4.53
CA GLY A 193 -19.57 2.13 -5.51
C GLY A 193 -19.00 2.55 -6.87
N ASP A 194 -19.89 2.94 -7.78
CA ASP A 194 -19.52 3.33 -9.13
C ASP A 194 -18.67 4.61 -9.11
N MET A 195 -17.63 4.64 -9.94
CA MET A 195 -16.89 5.87 -10.22
C MET A 195 -17.74 6.71 -11.19
N PRO A 196 -18.21 7.91 -10.80
CA PRO A 196 -18.95 8.76 -11.69
C PRO A 196 -18.07 9.25 -12.84
N LYS A 197 -18.69 9.66 -13.95
CA LYS A 197 -17.97 10.32 -15.03
C LYS A 197 -17.33 11.62 -14.49
N PRO A 198 -16.01 11.81 -14.61
CA PRO A 198 -15.38 13.03 -14.16
C PRO A 198 -15.88 14.25 -14.95
N GLU A 199 -16.16 15.34 -14.24
CA GLU A 199 -16.54 16.62 -14.83
C GLU A 199 -15.30 17.50 -15.05
N GLY A 200 -15.31 18.35 -16.09
CA GLY A 200 -14.24 19.32 -16.33
C GLY A 200 -12.99 18.77 -17.04
N LEU A 201 -12.94 17.48 -17.38
CA LEU A 201 -11.85 16.90 -18.16
C LEU A 201 -11.98 17.25 -19.65
N LYS A 202 -10.94 17.86 -20.23
CA LYS A 202 -10.87 18.16 -21.67
C LYS A 202 -10.32 16.95 -22.44
N PRO A 203 -10.71 16.76 -23.71
CA PRO A 203 -10.16 15.69 -24.54
C PRO A 203 -8.63 15.72 -24.59
N GLY A 204 -8.00 14.57 -24.35
CA GLY A 204 -6.55 14.39 -24.33
C GLY A 204 -5.93 14.50 -22.94
N GLN A 205 -6.57 15.19 -21.98
CA GLN A 205 -6.02 15.34 -20.63
C GLN A 205 -5.99 14.01 -19.86
N GLU A 206 -6.82 13.04 -20.24
CA GLU A 206 -6.77 11.68 -19.68
C GLU A 206 -5.41 11.02 -19.87
N LYS A 207 -4.71 11.32 -20.97
CA LYS A 207 -3.37 10.77 -21.27
C LYS A 207 -2.30 11.42 -20.40
N ASP A 208 -2.46 12.72 -20.11
CA ASP A 208 -1.56 13.44 -19.22
C ASP A 208 -1.72 12.92 -17.78
N ILE A 209 -2.97 12.73 -17.33
CA ILE A 209 -3.28 12.10 -16.03
C ILE A 209 -2.66 10.70 -15.96
N LEU A 210 -2.82 9.88 -17.00
CA LEU A 210 -2.21 8.55 -17.04
C LEU A 210 -0.68 8.64 -16.91
N ALA A 211 -0.02 9.57 -17.61
CA ALA A 211 1.42 9.78 -17.49
C ALA A 211 1.83 10.13 -16.05
N TYR A 212 1.05 10.95 -15.34
CA TYR A 212 1.27 11.25 -13.93
C TYR A 212 1.08 10.01 -13.03
N ILE A 213 -0.01 9.26 -13.21
CA ILE A 213 -0.29 8.03 -12.44
C ILE A 213 0.87 7.04 -12.63
N ARG A 214 1.34 6.84 -13.86
CA ARG A 214 2.43 5.91 -14.18
C ARG A 214 3.75 6.33 -13.58
N ALA A 215 4.08 7.63 -13.59
CA ALA A 215 5.28 8.13 -12.92
C ALA A 215 5.22 7.85 -11.41
N MET A 216 4.09 8.16 -10.76
CA MET A 216 3.88 7.91 -9.33
C MET A 216 3.94 6.42 -9.01
N GLN A 217 3.27 5.57 -9.81
CA GLN A 217 3.29 4.13 -9.63
C GLN A 217 4.71 3.55 -9.73
N ALA A 218 5.47 3.93 -10.76
CA ALA A 218 6.83 3.43 -10.94
C ALA A 218 7.74 3.76 -9.75
N ALA A 219 7.65 4.99 -9.22
CA ALA A 219 8.43 5.43 -8.07
C ALA A 219 8.01 4.77 -6.73
N ASN A 220 6.80 4.21 -6.67
CA ASN A 220 6.23 3.63 -5.44
C ASN A 220 6.02 2.11 -5.55
N GLY A 221 6.73 1.43 -6.46
CA GLY A 221 6.77 -0.04 -6.53
C GLY A 221 5.65 -0.70 -7.35
N PHE A 222 4.95 0.06 -8.21
CA PHE A 222 3.84 -0.42 -9.04
C PHE A 222 4.14 -0.25 -10.56
N ALA A 223 5.40 -0.43 -10.96
CA ALA A 223 5.82 -0.34 -12.37
C ALA A 223 5.35 -1.53 -13.24
N GLY A 224 4.73 -2.55 -12.64
CA GLY A 224 4.43 -3.84 -13.28
C GLY A 224 5.69 -4.67 -13.52
N ASN A 225 5.58 -5.72 -14.34
CA ASN A 225 6.69 -6.63 -14.66
C ASN A 225 7.76 -6.03 -15.59
N ALA A 226 7.69 -4.73 -15.90
CA ALA A 226 8.79 -4.01 -16.52
C ALA A 226 9.83 -3.70 -15.44
N ALA A 227 10.94 -4.44 -15.48
CA ALA A 227 12.10 -4.31 -14.61
C ALA A 227 12.38 -2.85 -14.21
N MET A 228 12.66 -2.63 -12.92
CA MET A 228 13.17 -1.36 -12.42
C MET A 228 14.28 -0.86 -13.35
N PRO A 229 14.28 0.41 -13.79
CA PRO A 229 15.49 0.97 -14.35
C PRO A 229 16.55 0.85 -13.27
N MET A 230 17.55 0.02 -13.54
CA MET A 230 18.76 -0.10 -12.73
C MET A 230 19.24 1.32 -12.41
N PRO A 231 19.75 1.59 -11.19
CA PRO A 231 20.43 2.85 -10.94
C PRO A 231 21.49 3.01 -12.04
N MET A 232 21.39 4.12 -12.79
CA MET A 232 22.40 4.49 -13.79
C MET A 232 23.77 4.26 -13.15
N PRO A 233 24.70 3.53 -13.79
CA PRO A 233 26.04 3.45 -13.27
C PRO A 233 26.53 4.89 -13.11
N MET A 234 26.84 5.27 -11.87
CA MET A 234 27.56 6.51 -11.62
C MET A 234 28.81 6.41 -12.49
N ASP A 235 28.91 7.32 -13.46
CA ASP A 235 30.08 7.48 -14.30
C ASP A 235 31.26 7.77 -13.36
N HIS A 236 31.95 6.70 -12.95
CA HIS A 236 33.24 6.79 -12.30
C HIS A 236 34.17 7.29 -13.39
N GLY A 237 34.33 8.62 -13.38
CA GLY A 237 35.03 9.40 -14.38
C GLY A 237 36.17 8.65 -15.04
N SER A 238 36.09 8.63 -16.36
CA SER A 238 37.19 8.31 -17.25
C SER A 238 38.43 9.08 -16.81
N MET A 239 39.36 8.40 -16.14
CA MET A 239 40.70 8.95 -15.92
C MET A 239 41.40 9.00 -17.29
N PRO A 240 42.00 10.14 -17.68
CA PRO A 240 42.83 10.18 -18.88
C PRO A 240 44.08 9.34 -18.61
N MET A 241 44.22 8.23 -19.31
CA MET A 241 45.45 7.43 -19.34
C MET A 241 46.51 8.22 -20.13
N ASP A 242 47.67 8.46 -19.52
CA ASP A 242 48.80 9.07 -20.21
C ASP A 242 49.43 8.09 -21.22
N HIS A 243 50.00 8.67 -22.28
CA HIS A 243 50.77 7.98 -23.30
C HIS A 243 52.17 7.61 -22.79
N SER A 244 52.28 6.57 -21.97
CA SER A 244 53.58 5.99 -21.64
C SER A 244 53.46 4.47 -21.53
N GLY A 245 53.51 3.80 -22.68
CA GLY A 245 53.57 2.35 -22.72
C GLY A 245 54.91 1.87 -22.15
N HIS A 246 54.92 1.29 -20.95
CA HIS A 246 55.93 0.34 -20.49
C HIS A 246 55.35 -0.53 -19.35
N MET A 247 55.25 -1.84 -19.60
CA MET A 247 55.07 -2.84 -18.53
C MET A 247 56.43 -3.13 -17.89
N LYS A 248 56.50 -3.17 -16.56
CA LYS A 248 57.53 -3.91 -15.83
C LYS A 248 56.84 -4.93 -14.91
N HIS A 249 57.48 -6.10 -14.87
CA HIS A 249 57.08 -7.35 -14.21
C HIS A 249 56.73 -7.20 -12.72
#